data_AF-A0A927LQ25-F1
#
_entry.id   AF-A0A927LQ25-F1
#
_cell.length_a   1.000
_cell.length_b   1.000
_cell.length_c   1.000
_cell.angle_alpha   90.00
_cell.angle_beta   90.00
_cell.angle_gamma   90.00
#
_symmetry.space_group_name_H-M   'P 1'
#
loop_
_entity.id
_entity.type
_entity.pdbx_description
1 polymer ?
#
loop_
_entity_poly.entity_id
_entity_poly.type
_entity_poly.pdbx_seq_one_letter_code
_entity_poly.pdbx_strand_id
1 'polypeptide(L)'
;MVGILYFVGALIIVVGVLAGVLVPLGLPFIGGSIVSGIFLMALGRIVELLEKIERKLPGQLTSQTQQVQEYTVSSSDFEVYESRNETYRFFTLDGDDFIQARVFKHYMELHGESIVFKLPNQEQREWIKEPAYHASAHLFTRDHIVFVRLSSLNIKASRLGDSIVLSYSDSKIFI
;
A
#
# COMPACT_ATOMS: atom_id res chain seq x y z
N MET A 1 -1.31 -23.64 1.53
CA MET A 1 0.00 -24.21 1.15
C MET A 1 0.67 -24.93 2.32
N VAL A 2 0.66 -24.34 3.52
CA VAL A 2 1.23 -24.92 4.75
C VAL A 2 0.71 -26.32 5.12
N GLY A 3 -0.57 -26.61 4.93
CA GLY A 3 -1.16 -27.93 5.22
C GLY A 3 -0.52 -29.09 4.43
N ILE A 4 0.00 -28.81 3.23
CA ILE A 4 0.67 -29.81 2.39
C ILE A 4 2.04 -30.17 2.98
N LEU A 5 2.79 -29.21 3.54
CA LEU A 5 4.08 -29.48 4.20
C LEU A 5 3.91 -30.37 5.44
N TYR A 6 2.87 -30.15 6.24
CA TYR A 6 2.57 -31.02 7.39
C TYR A 6 2.20 -32.44 6.95
N PHE A 7 1.36 -32.57 5.93
CA PHE A 7 0.94 -33.86 5.39
C PHE A 7 2.13 -34.63 4.80
N VAL A 8 2.95 -33.98 3.98
CA VAL A 8 4.16 -34.58 3.37
C VAL A 8 5.19 -34.94 4.44
N GLY A 9 5.42 -34.08 5.44
CA GLY A 9 6.30 -34.38 6.57
C GLY A 9 5.85 -35.60 7.37
N ALA A 10 4.55 -35.71 7.67
CA ALA A 10 4.00 -36.88 8.35
C ALA A 10 4.13 -38.15 7.51
N LEU A 11 3.89 -38.06 6.19
CA LEU A 11 4.02 -39.17 5.26
C LEU A 11 5.47 -39.69 5.20
N ILE A 12 6.46 -38.79 5.15
CA ILE A 12 7.89 -39.15 5.14
C ILE A 12 8.29 -39.90 6.41
N ILE A 13 7.78 -39.48 7.57
CA ILE A 13 8.03 -40.17 8.85
C ILE A 13 7.42 -41.58 8.81
N VAL A 14 6.15 -41.70 8.41
CA VAL A 14 5.46 -43.00 8.38
C VAL A 14 6.14 -43.96 7.41
N VAL A 15 6.45 -43.51 6.20
CA VAL A 15 7.09 -44.35 5.17
C VAL A 15 8.52 -44.73 5.58
N GLY A 16 9.30 -43.79 6.11
CA GLY A 16 10.68 -44.05 6.51
C GLY A 16 10.80 -44.95 7.75
N VAL A 17 9.86 -44.85 8.69
CA VAL A 17 9.77 -45.77 9.84
C VAL A 17 9.38 -47.17 9.36
N LEU A 18 8.37 -47.30 8.50
CA LEU A 18 7.97 -48.60 7.95
C LEU A 18 9.10 -49.27 7.16
N ALA A 19 9.76 -48.52 6.27
CA ALA A 19 10.89 -49.02 5.49
C ALA A 19 12.08 -49.41 6.38
N GLY A 20 12.35 -48.64 7.44
CA GLY A 20 13.44 -48.93 8.38
C GLY A 20 13.17 -50.14 9.29
N VAL A 21 11.92 -50.47 9.59
CA VAL A 21 11.57 -51.68 10.36
C VAL A 21 11.68 -52.94 9.50
N LEU A 22 11.48 -52.81 8.18
CA LEU A 22 11.51 -53.93 7.22
C LEU A 22 12.92 -54.35 6.78
N VAL A 23 13.96 -53.55 7.07
CA VAL A 23 15.33 -53.78 6.57
C VAL A 23 16.32 -54.02 7.72
N PRO A 24 17.18 -55.06 7.66
CA PRO A 24 18.28 -55.23 8.61
C PRO A 24 19.24 -54.03 8.54
N LEU A 25 19.59 -53.42 9.69
CA LEU A 25 20.25 -52.09 9.79
C LEU A 25 19.39 -50.89 9.34
N GLY A 26 18.06 -50.93 9.45
CA GLY A 26 17.20 -49.79 9.10
C GLY A 26 17.18 -48.62 10.10
N LEU A 27 17.90 -48.71 11.23
CA LEU A 27 18.03 -47.64 12.23
C LEU A 27 18.43 -46.25 11.66
N PRO A 28 19.38 -46.13 10.71
CA PRO A 28 19.71 -44.87 10.07
C PRO A 28 18.57 -44.31 9.19
N PHE A 29 17.77 -45.18 8.56
CA PHE A 29 16.60 -44.78 7.77
C PHE A 29 15.48 -44.24 8.67
N ILE A 30 15.28 -44.87 9.83
CA ILE A 30 14.36 -44.39 10.87
C ILE A 30 14.83 -43.01 11.38
N GLY A 31 16.12 -42.88 11.73
CA GLY A 31 16.68 -41.61 12.17
C GLY A 31 16.56 -40.50 11.12
N GLY A 32 16.94 -40.78 9.87
CA GLY A 32 16.88 -39.81 8.78
C GLY A 32 15.46 -39.36 8.44
N SER A 33 14.49 -40.27 8.47
CA SER A 33 13.09 -39.95 8.19
C SER A 33 12.43 -39.12 9.28
N ILE A 34 12.74 -39.41 10.56
CA ILE A 34 12.25 -38.61 11.69
C ILE A 34 12.84 -37.19 11.62
N VAL A 35 14.16 -37.05 11.41
CA VAL A 35 14.81 -35.74 11.33
C VAL A 35 14.28 -34.94 10.15
N SER A 36 14.19 -35.55 8.96
CA SER A 36 13.69 -34.89 7.75
C SER A 36 12.22 -34.48 7.89
N GLY A 37 11.36 -35.35 8.44
CA GLY A 37 9.95 -35.05 8.64
C GLY A 37 9.72 -33.94 9.66
N ILE A 38 10.43 -33.96 10.79
CA ILE A 38 10.37 -32.88 11.79
C ILE A 38 10.86 -31.56 11.19
N PHE A 39 11.94 -31.59 10.40
CA PHE A 39 12.46 -30.39 9.74
C PHE A 39 11.43 -29.76 8.79
N LEU A 40 10.73 -30.57 7.99
CA LEU A 40 9.67 -30.07 7.10
C LEU A 40 8.48 -29.50 7.86
N MET A 41 8.08 -30.12 8.97
CA MET A 41 7.01 -29.59 9.83
C MET A 41 7.42 -28.28 10.50
N ALA A 42 8.68 -28.16 10.93
CA ALA A 42 9.23 -26.92 11.50
C ALA A 42 9.26 -25.80 10.44
N LEU A 43 9.63 -26.13 9.20
CA LEU A 43 9.57 -25.19 8.09
C LEU A 43 8.12 -24.73 7.82
N GLY A 44 7.16 -25.65 7.88
CA GLY A 44 5.73 -25.32 7.82
C GLY A 44 5.29 -24.35 8.94
N ARG A 45 5.77 -24.53 10.17
CA ARG A 45 5.51 -23.60 11.28
C ARG A 45 6.11 -22.23 11.03
N ILE A 46 7.33 -22.16 10.49
CA ILE A 46 8.00 -20.90 10.16
C ILE A 46 7.21 -20.16 9.08
N VAL A 47 6.76 -20.85 8.03
CA VAL A 47 5.90 -20.25 7.00
C VAL A 47 4.56 -19.79 7.58
N GLU A 48 3.94 -20.57 8.47
CA GLU A 48 2.70 -20.14 9.16
C GLU A 48 2.90 -18.90 10.02
N LEU A 49 4.04 -18.81 10.71
CA LEU A 49 4.42 -17.64 11.50
C LEU A 49 4.71 -16.43 10.60
N LEU A 50 5.40 -16.63 9.48
CA LEU A 50 5.64 -15.60 8.48
C LEU A 50 4.32 -15.11 7.87
N GLU A 51 3.40 -16.01 7.48
CA GLU A 51 2.06 -15.64 6.99
C GLU A 51 1.25 -14.89 8.05
N LYS A 52 1.38 -15.28 9.34
CA LYS A 52 0.72 -14.56 10.45
C LYS A 52 1.34 -13.20 10.73
N ILE A 53 2.66 -13.09 10.61
CA ILE A 53 3.40 -11.84 10.77
C ILE A 53 3.05 -10.91 9.60
N GLU A 54 3.05 -11.41 8.37
CA GLU A 54 2.61 -10.69 7.16
C GLU A 54 1.17 -10.19 7.31
N ARG A 55 0.24 -11.03 7.79
CA ARG A 55 -1.14 -10.62 8.08
C ARG A 55 -1.28 -9.60 9.23
N LYS A 56 -0.30 -9.50 10.12
CA LYS A 56 -0.29 -8.55 11.26
C LYS A 56 0.55 -7.30 10.98
N LEU A 57 1.36 -7.30 9.94
CA LEU A 57 2.06 -6.13 9.44
C LEU A 57 1.06 -5.28 8.65
N PRO A 58 0.78 -4.03 9.05
CA PRO A 58 -0.16 -3.15 8.35
C PRO A 58 0.35 -2.65 6.97
N GLY A 59 1.20 -3.40 6.28
CA GLY A 59 1.93 -2.92 5.09
C GLY A 59 1.70 -3.70 3.80
N GLN A 60 1.26 -4.97 3.84
CA GLN A 60 1.10 -5.79 2.64
C GLN A 60 -0.09 -6.74 2.80
N LEU A 61 -0.96 -6.77 1.79
CA LEU A 61 -2.25 -7.51 1.75
C LEU A 61 -3.44 -6.85 2.45
N THR A 62 -3.69 -5.60 2.09
CA THR A 62 -5.03 -5.29 1.59
C THR A 62 -4.92 -4.59 0.24
N SER A 63 -4.88 -5.40 -0.81
CA SER A 63 -5.70 -5.14 -2.01
C SER A 63 -7.21 -5.21 -1.65
N GLN A 64 -7.62 -4.61 -0.52
CA GLN A 64 -8.81 -3.76 -0.58
C GLN A 64 -8.44 -2.83 -1.75
N THR A 65 -9.04 -2.90 -2.93
CA THR A 65 -10.44 -2.52 -3.08
C THR A 65 -10.93 -1.67 -1.90
N GLN A 66 -10.10 -0.72 -1.44
CA GLN A 66 -10.58 0.60 -1.06
C GLN A 66 -11.36 0.96 -2.29
N GLN A 67 -12.67 0.77 -2.22
CA GLN A 67 -13.60 1.17 -3.22
C GLN A 67 -13.20 2.61 -3.49
N VAL A 68 -12.54 2.82 -4.63
CA VAL A 68 -11.82 4.06 -4.89
C VAL A 68 -12.93 5.06 -5.10
N GLN A 69 -13.32 5.72 -4.01
CA GLN A 69 -14.48 6.56 -4.00
C GLN A 69 -14.08 7.81 -4.75
N GLU A 70 -14.80 8.05 -5.84
CA GLU A 70 -14.58 9.21 -6.67
C GLU A 70 -15.56 10.29 -6.22
N TYR A 71 -15.07 11.51 -6.11
CA TYR A 71 -15.80 12.64 -5.56
C TYR A 71 -15.85 13.76 -6.58
N THR A 72 -16.93 14.53 -6.57
CA THR A 72 -16.92 15.85 -7.18
C THR A 72 -16.05 16.76 -6.33
N VAL A 73 -15.16 17.53 -6.97
CA VAL A 73 -14.23 18.41 -6.26
C VAL A 73 -14.57 19.85 -6.60
N SER A 74 -14.68 20.69 -5.59
CA SER A 74 -14.95 22.12 -5.75
C SER A 74 -14.03 22.93 -4.85
N SER A 75 -13.72 24.18 -5.22
CA SER A 75 -12.95 25.11 -4.40
C SER A 75 -13.48 26.52 -4.61
N SER A 76 -13.48 27.33 -3.55
CA SER A 76 -13.75 28.78 -3.63
C SER A 76 -12.49 29.59 -3.94
N ASP A 77 -11.31 29.03 -3.65
CA ASP A 77 -10.05 29.79 -3.60
C ASP A 77 -9.25 29.70 -4.90
N PHE A 78 -9.55 28.70 -5.73
CA PHE A 78 -8.92 28.46 -7.03
C PHE A 78 -9.86 27.66 -7.93
N GLU A 79 -9.63 27.71 -9.24
CA GLU A 79 -10.41 26.94 -10.19
C GLU A 79 -10.00 25.47 -10.18
N VAL A 80 -10.93 24.59 -9.85
CA VAL A 80 -10.72 23.15 -9.99
C VAL A 80 -10.83 22.81 -11.47
N TYR A 81 -9.87 22.04 -12.00
CA TYR A 81 -10.03 21.50 -13.34
C TYR A 81 -11.30 20.65 -13.36
N GLU A 82 -12.31 21.03 -14.14
CA GLU A 82 -13.52 20.23 -14.33
C GLU A 82 -13.66 19.91 -15.83
N SER A 83 -13.42 18.65 -16.20
CA SER A 83 -13.96 18.13 -17.46
C SER A 83 -15.40 17.67 -17.22
N ARG A 84 -16.28 17.70 -18.25
CA ARG A 84 -17.72 17.42 -18.09
C ARG A 84 -17.96 16.15 -17.25
N ASN A 85 -18.62 16.29 -16.09
CA ASN A 85 -18.91 15.22 -15.12
C ASN A 85 -17.68 14.46 -14.58
N GLU A 86 -16.54 15.12 -14.47
CA GLU A 86 -15.33 14.48 -13.99
C GLU A 86 -15.34 14.34 -12.45
N THR A 87 -15.05 13.13 -11.99
CA THR A 87 -14.89 12.78 -10.57
C THR A 87 -13.41 12.51 -10.30
N TYR A 88 -12.96 12.86 -9.09
CA TYR A 88 -11.56 12.71 -8.69
C TYR A 88 -11.43 11.76 -7.52
N ARG A 89 -10.31 11.04 -7.51
CA ARG A 89 -9.98 10.14 -6.42
C ARG A 89 -9.37 10.92 -5.25
N PHE A 90 -9.91 10.67 -4.08
CA PHE A 90 -9.48 11.26 -2.81
C PHE A 90 -9.35 10.17 -1.76
N PHE A 91 -8.31 10.23 -0.95
CA PHE A 91 -8.15 9.33 0.19
C PHE A 91 -7.22 9.95 1.25
N THR A 92 -7.29 9.41 2.46
CA THR A 92 -6.42 9.79 3.58
C THR A 92 -5.45 8.64 3.86
N LEU A 93 -4.15 8.95 3.93
CA LEU A 93 -3.08 8.02 4.31
C LEU A 93 -2.24 8.65 5.43
N ASP A 94 -1.98 7.90 6.49
CA ASP A 94 -1.18 8.33 7.65
C ASP A 94 -1.61 9.66 8.27
N GLY A 95 -2.90 9.99 8.18
CA GLY A 95 -3.48 11.24 8.70
C GLY A 95 -3.41 12.43 7.74
N ASP A 96 -2.88 12.23 6.53
CA ASP A 96 -2.82 13.25 5.49
C ASP A 96 -3.75 12.95 4.32
N ASP A 97 -4.34 14.02 3.80
CA ASP A 97 -5.24 13.94 2.66
C ASP A 97 -4.50 14.04 1.33
N PHE A 98 -4.85 13.13 0.43
CA PHE A 98 -4.29 13.05 -0.92
C PHE A 98 -5.41 13.12 -1.95
N ILE A 99 -5.13 13.83 -3.03
CA ILE A 99 -6.04 13.94 -4.17
C ILE A 99 -5.28 13.78 -5.48
N GLN A 100 -5.98 13.42 -6.55
CA GLN A 100 -5.37 13.39 -7.88
C GLN A 100 -4.82 14.75 -8.27
N ALA A 101 -3.54 14.80 -8.67
CA ALA A 101 -2.87 16.05 -9.07
C ALA A 101 -3.56 16.73 -10.27
N ARG A 102 -4.31 15.97 -11.08
CA ARG A 102 -5.09 16.49 -12.20
C ARG A 102 -6.13 17.55 -11.79
N VAL A 103 -6.61 17.54 -10.55
CA VAL A 103 -7.46 18.60 -9.99
C VAL A 103 -6.84 19.99 -10.19
N PHE A 104 -5.50 20.07 -10.16
CA PHE A 104 -4.73 21.30 -10.27
C PHE A 104 -4.17 21.54 -11.67
N LYS A 105 -4.71 20.90 -12.72
CA LYS A 105 -4.13 20.93 -14.08
C LYS A 105 -3.91 22.34 -14.63
N HIS A 106 -4.75 23.31 -14.29
CA HIS A 106 -4.57 24.71 -14.70
C HIS A 106 -3.37 25.41 -14.04
N TYR A 107 -2.90 24.88 -12.93
CA TYR A 107 -1.84 25.44 -12.09
C TYR A 107 -0.63 24.50 -11.99
N MET A 108 -0.47 23.58 -12.94
CA MET A 108 0.54 22.54 -12.89
C MET A 108 1.38 22.54 -14.16
N GLU A 109 2.71 22.55 -14.00
CA GLU A 109 3.68 22.38 -15.08
C GLU A 109 4.52 21.11 -14.84
N LEU A 110 4.70 20.31 -15.89
CA LEU A 110 5.43 19.05 -15.84
C LEU A 110 6.88 19.26 -16.27
N HIS A 111 7.84 19.00 -15.38
CA HIS A 111 9.28 19.16 -15.60
C HIS A 111 9.97 17.79 -15.50
N GLY A 112 9.74 16.92 -16.50
CA GLY A 112 10.31 15.56 -16.51
C GLY A 112 9.77 14.71 -15.37
N GLU A 113 10.58 14.49 -14.32
CA GLU A 113 10.19 13.75 -13.12
C GLU A 113 9.64 14.63 -12.00
N SER A 114 9.65 15.96 -12.14
CA SER A 114 9.06 16.87 -11.16
C SER A 114 7.79 17.54 -11.70
N ILE A 115 6.99 18.03 -10.76
CA ILE A 115 5.77 18.78 -11.02
C ILE A 115 5.83 20.09 -10.25
N VAL A 116 5.67 21.20 -10.97
CA VAL A 116 5.62 22.55 -10.41
C VAL A 116 4.16 22.97 -10.26
N PHE A 117 3.77 23.31 -9.04
CA PHE A 117 2.45 23.85 -8.70
C PHE A 117 2.52 25.37 -8.54
N LYS A 118 1.65 26.08 -9.27
CA LYS A 118 1.55 27.55 -9.32
C LYS A 118 0.13 28.00 -8.95
N LEU A 119 -0.31 27.63 -7.76
CA LEU A 119 -1.62 27.99 -7.23
C LEU A 119 -1.74 29.51 -6.98
N PRO A 120 -2.92 30.12 -7.18
CA PRO A 120 -3.11 31.55 -6.98
C PRO A 120 -2.91 31.92 -5.51
N ASN A 121 -2.25 33.06 -5.24
CA ASN A 121 -1.96 33.56 -3.89
C ASN A 121 -1.10 32.63 -3.02
N GLN A 122 -0.32 31.74 -3.64
CA GLN A 122 0.65 30.90 -2.96
C GLN A 122 2.03 30.96 -3.63
N GLU A 123 3.06 30.58 -2.87
CA GLU A 123 4.39 30.35 -3.43
C GLU A 123 4.40 29.14 -4.35
N GLN A 124 5.20 29.21 -5.41
CA GLN A 124 5.38 28.06 -6.31
C GLN A 124 6.11 26.95 -5.58
N ARG A 125 5.63 25.71 -5.74
CA ARG A 125 6.21 24.53 -5.11
C ARG A 125 6.50 23.47 -6.16
N GLU A 126 7.69 22.92 -6.12
CA GLU A 126 8.13 21.86 -7.03
C GLU A 126 8.34 20.58 -6.24
N TRP A 127 7.68 19.49 -6.66
CA TRP A 127 7.79 18.19 -6.04
C TRP A 127 8.22 17.13 -7.05
N ILE A 128 9.12 16.25 -6.62
CA ILE A 128 9.54 15.09 -7.40
C ILE A 128 8.41 14.05 -7.35
N LYS A 129 8.12 13.44 -8.50
CA LYS A 129 7.13 12.39 -8.66
C LYS A 129 7.71 11.06 -8.22
N GLU A 130 7.31 10.63 -7.03
CA GLU A 130 7.76 9.37 -6.47
C GLU A 130 7.03 8.19 -7.15
N PRO A 131 7.71 7.06 -7.39
CA PRO A 131 7.12 5.91 -8.07
C PRO A 131 6.09 5.17 -7.21
N ALA A 132 6.12 5.38 -5.89
CA ALA A 132 5.22 4.76 -4.92
C ALA A 132 5.09 5.64 -3.67
N TYR A 133 4.11 5.33 -2.82
CA TYR A 133 3.90 6.04 -1.56
C TYR A 133 4.99 5.77 -0.53
N HIS A 134 5.41 6.82 0.18
CA HIS A 134 6.14 6.77 1.45
C HIS A 134 5.67 7.94 2.35
N ALA A 135 5.87 7.84 3.67
CA ALA A 135 5.31 8.81 4.63
C ALA A 135 5.76 10.27 4.41
N SER A 136 6.95 10.48 3.84
CA SER A 136 7.48 11.80 3.47
C SER A 136 7.12 12.24 2.04
N ALA A 137 6.39 11.44 1.27
CA ALA A 137 6.06 11.76 -0.11
C ALA A 137 5.08 12.94 -0.17
N HIS A 138 5.43 13.95 -0.96
CA HIS A 138 4.51 15.03 -1.32
C HIS A 138 3.69 14.69 -2.56
N LEU A 139 4.26 13.89 -3.46
CA LEU A 139 3.66 13.51 -4.72
C LEU A 139 4.11 12.09 -5.10
N PHE A 140 3.17 11.23 -5.47
CA PHE A 140 3.48 9.86 -5.85
C PHE A 140 2.54 9.31 -6.91
N THR A 141 2.96 8.26 -7.60
CA THR A 141 2.16 7.59 -8.62
C THR A 141 1.57 6.29 -8.09
N ARG A 142 0.28 6.04 -8.38
CA ARG A 142 -0.41 4.77 -8.12
C ARG A 142 -1.40 4.51 -9.24
N ASP A 143 -1.38 3.29 -9.81
CA ASP A 143 -2.26 2.90 -10.92
C ASP A 143 -2.23 3.89 -12.11
N HIS A 144 -1.04 4.38 -12.47
CA HIS A 144 -0.79 5.41 -13.50
C HIS A 144 -1.42 6.79 -13.21
N ILE A 145 -1.89 7.02 -11.99
CA ILE A 145 -2.48 8.26 -11.53
C ILE A 145 -1.52 8.92 -10.53
N VAL A 146 -1.28 10.21 -10.70
CA VAL A 146 -0.46 10.99 -9.79
C VAL A 146 -1.33 11.57 -8.68
N PHE A 147 -0.92 11.36 -7.44
CA PHE A 147 -1.54 11.88 -6.23
C PHE A 147 -0.62 12.90 -5.56
N VAL A 148 -1.22 13.97 -5.04
CA VAL A 148 -0.52 15.02 -4.31
C VAL A 148 -1.10 15.16 -2.91
N ARG A 149 -0.22 15.38 -1.94
CA ARG A 149 -0.56 15.65 -0.55
C ARG A 149 -1.12 17.06 -0.43
N LEU A 150 -2.33 17.23 0.08
CA LEU A 150 -2.96 18.56 0.16
C LEU A 150 -2.21 19.49 1.13
N SER A 151 -1.72 18.95 2.25
CA SER A 151 -0.94 19.72 3.23
C SER A 151 0.37 20.28 2.65
N SER A 152 0.98 19.61 1.66
CA SER A 152 2.19 20.12 0.98
C SER A 152 1.89 21.28 0.02
N LEU A 153 0.62 21.56 -0.29
CA LEU A 153 0.14 22.72 -1.03
C LEU A 153 -0.60 23.71 -0.12
N ASN A 154 -0.52 23.54 1.20
CA ASN A 154 -1.27 24.35 2.16
C ASN A 154 -2.78 24.37 1.86
N ILE A 155 -3.33 23.24 1.43
CA ILE A 155 -4.76 23.04 1.14
C ILE A 155 -5.33 22.08 2.19
N LYS A 156 -6.57 22.31 2.60
CA LYS A 156 -7.38 21.41 3.40
C LYS A 156 -8.55 20.90 2.57
N ALA A 157 -8.98 19.68 2.86
CA ALA A 157 -10.21 19.11 2.33
C ALA A 157 -11.29 19.09 3.41
N SER A 158 -12.51 19.45 3.03
CA SER A 158 -13.72 19.24 3.81
C SER A 158 -14.68 18.35 3.03
N ARG A 159 -15.12 17.25 3.63
CA ARG A 159 -16.07 16.33 2.99
C ARG A 159 -17.50 16.79 3.22
N LEU A 160 -18.24 16.96 2.13
CA LEU A 160 -19.66 17.30 2.12
C LEU A 160 -20.42 16.24 1.29
N GLY A 161 -20.80 15.13 1.93
CA GLY A 161 -21.42 13.98 1.25
C GLY A 161 -20.47 13.32 0.25
N ASP A 162 -20.84 13.37 -1.04
CA ASP A 162 -20.08 12.86 -2.19
C ASP A 162 -19.23 13.95 -2.87
N SER A 163 -19.09 15.11 -2.22
CA SER A 163 -18.24 16.19 -2.69
C SER A 163 -17.09 16.47 -1.72
N ILE A 164 -15.93 16.80 -2.29
CA ILE A 164 -14.76 17.29 -1.58
C ILE A 164 -14.64 18.79 -1.86
N VAL A 165 -14.75 19.59 -0.82
CA VAL A 165 -14.51 21.03 -0.89
C VAL A 165 -13.07 21.28 -0.48
N LEU A 166 -12.27 21.83 -1.39
CA LEU A 166 -10.91 22.24 -1.13
C LEU A 166 -10.89 23.72 -0.74
N SER A 167 -10.05 24.05 0.23
CA SER A 167 -9.80 25.44 0.61
C SER A 167 -8.34 25.60 1.04
N TYR A 168 -7.82 26.82 0.97
CA TYR A 168 -6.53 27.10 1.59
C TYR A 168 -6.62 26.92 3.09
N SER A 169 -5.57 26.29 3.61
CA SER A 169 -5.36 26.18 5.04
C SER A 169 -4.88 27.55 5.50
N ASP A 170 -5.74 28.32 6.16
CA ASP A 170 -5.35 29.58 6.78
C ASP A 170 -4.20 29.33 7.76
N SER A 171 -2.96 29.49 7.28
CA SER A 171 -1.76 29.53 8.09
C SER A 171 -1.35 31.00 8.23
N LYS A 172 -2.26 31.84 8.71
CA LYS A 172 -1.85 33.04 9.46
C LYS A 172 -1.44 32.59 10.86
N ILE A 173 -0.28 31.93 10.95
CA ILE A 173 0.47 31.94 12.20
C ILE A 173 1.35 33.19 12.12
N PHE A 174 0.79 34.33 12.57
CA PHE A 174 1.62 35.43 13.02
C PHE A 174 2.23 34.96 14.36
N ILE A 175 3.55 34.77 14.40
CA ILE A 175 4.35 34.87 15.63
C ILE A 175 5.19 36.12 15.50
#